data_AF-A0A7S3N446-F1
#
_entry.id   AF-A0A7S3N446-F1
#
_cell.length_a   1.000
_cell.length_b   1.000
_cell.length_c   1.000
_cell.angle_alpha   90.00
_cell.angle_beta   90.00
_cell.angle_gamma   90.00
#
_symmetry.space_group_name_H-M   'P 1'
#
loop_
_entity.id
_entity.type
_entity.pdbx_description
1 polymer ?
#
loop_
_entity_poly.entity_id
_entity_poly.type
_entity_poly.pdbx_seq_one_letter_code
_entity_poly.pdbx_strand_id
1 'polypeptide(L)'
;SMPKEEDQIRNVALLLGPDFMTDMIEVETADHAKLNLKLAYNWEFRFNKDSEEDCDKLFCIRDFVGDACKALASRIRGVVSTVNFETFHKHSTEIITVKGGILKKQDNGEVRPFHFESNNLYITNLDIQSIDPVDEDTRKSLHKSVNLSFEIQTMSQKTLAKHQAARLEQESKGQLERLRIQDEIVSTQATKKLLQLQAESESVKTTGIAIAQAKARAEAAQIEGEMEVSQAELQVKADKIKHDSEIELLKNRYDQDVDIKKQISELKISHEKKLAAIETEKFEKTMKTLGKDTIKTMARAGPELQAKLLKGLGLKGFVLMDGKNPVNLFNAANGFLGGSQAGIADQ
;
A
#
# COMPACT_ATOMS: atom_id res chain seq x y z
N SER A 1 92.45 3.20 35.32
CA SER A 1 92.63 2.29 34.17
C SER A 1 91.37 1.46 33.98
N MET A 2 90.89 1.35 32.74
CA MET A 2 89.91 0.34 32.32
C MET A 2 90.56 -0.42 31.15
N PRO A 3 90.77 -1.76 31.25
CA PRO A 3 90.42 -2.65 32.36
C PRO A 3 91.25 -2.40 33.64
N LYS A 4 90.77 -2.93 34.77
CA LYS A 4 91.48 -2.90 36.06
C LYS A 4 92.59 -3.95 36.02
N GLU A 5 93.84 -3.51 36.03
CA GLU A 5 95.00 -4.39 36.20
C GLU A 5 95.51 -4.30 37.63
N GLU A 6 95.93 -5.43 38.20
CA GLU A 6 96.46 -5.52 39.55
C GLU A 6 97.71 -4.63 39.72
N ASP A 7 97.87 -4.01 40.89
CA ASP A 7 99.03 -3.18 41.30
C ASP A 7 99.35 -1.92 40.45
N GLN A 8 98.43 -1.46 39.59
CA GLN A 8 98.61 -0.25 38.76
C GLN A 8 98.68 1.07 39.55
N ILE A 9 97.98 1.17 40.70
CA ILE A 9 97.88 2.40 41.50
C ILE A 9 98.47 2.12 42.88
N ARG A 10 99.46 2.92 43.28
CA ARG A 10 100.09 2.85 44.61
C ARG A 10 99.70 4.08 45.42
N ASN A 11 98.91 3.88 46.47
CA ASN A 11 98.46 4.94 47.36
C ASN A 11 99.00 4.72 48.78
N VAL A 12 99.36 5.82 49.45
CA VAL A 12 99.88 5.81 50.83
C VAL A 12 98.76 5.87 51.87
N ALA A 13 97.60 6.44 51.52
CA ALA A 13 96.43 6.54 52.38
C ALA A 13 95.27 5.72 51.79
N LEU A 14 94.57 4.98 52.65
CA LEU A 14 93.33 4.30 52.30
C LEU A 14 92.19 5.32 52.25
N LEU A 15 91.52 5.41 51.10
CA LEU A 15 90.33 6.23 50.93
C LEU A 15 89.15 5.49 51.59
N LEU A 16 88.57 6.09 52.62
CA LEU A 16 87.50 5.47 53.42
C LEU A 16 86.09 5.66 52.80
N GLY A 17 85.99 6.43 51.71
CA GLY A 17 84.74 6.75 51.02
C GLY A 17 83.96 7.90 51.69
N PRO A 18 82.75 8.21 51.18
CA PRO A 18 82.08 7.56 50.05
C PRO A 18 82.74 7.90 48.71
N ASP A 19 82.93 6.89 47.87
CA ASP A 19 83.50 7.04 46.52
C ASP A 19 82.91 5.95 45.60
N PHE A 20 83.26 5.97 44.31
CA PHE A 20 82.81 4.98 43.34
C PHE A 20 83.98 4.31 42.62
N MET A 21 83.78 3.06 42.22
CA MET A 21 84.75 2.32 41.43
C MET A 21 84.08 1.81 40.15
N THR A 22 84.73 2.00 39.01
CA THR A 22 84.23 1.52 37.72
C THR A 22 84.89 0.20 37.32
N ASP A 23 84.11 -0.71 36.76
CA ASP A 23 84.55 -2.01 36.30
C ASP A 23 83.95 -2.35 34.92
N MET A 24 84.64 -3.21 34.17
CA MET A 24 84.19 -3.70 32.88
C MET A 24 84.23 -5.22 32.89
N ILE A 25 83.06 -5.84 32.76
CA ILE A 25 82.92 -7.29 32.81
C ILE A 25 82.29 -7.82 31.52
N GLU A 26 82.87 -8.87 30.97
CA GLU A 26 82.24 -9.68 29.93
C GLU A 26 81.38 -10.76 30.60
N VAL A 27 80.13 -10.87 30.15
CA VAL A 27 79.13 -11.83 30.63
C VAL A 27 78.48 -12.54 29.45
N GLU A 28 78.00 -13.75 29.69
CA GLU A 28 77.28 -14.56 28.70
C GLU A 28 75.91 -14.93 29.25
N THR A 29 74.86 -14.75 28.45
CA THR A 29 73.47 -15.10 28.81
C THR A 29 73.16 -16.58 28.55
N ALA A 30 72.00 -17.05 28.99
CA ALA A 30 71.57 -18.45 28.79
C ALA A 30 71.44 -18.84 27.31
N ASP A 31 71.18 -17.87 26.43
CA ASP A 31 71.11 -18.00 24.99
C ASP A 31 72.45 -17.65 24.28
N HIS A 32 73.57 -17.74 25.02
CA HIS A 32 74.93 -17.56 24.52
C HIS A 32 75.23 -16.17 23.93
N ALA A 33 74.49 -15.14 24.32
CA ALA A 33 74.79 -13.77 23.91
C ALA A 33 75.90 -13.19 24.79
N LYS A 34 77.00 -12.77 24.17
CA LYS A 34 78.11 -12.12 24.87
C LYS A 34 77.89 -10.63 24.98
N LEU A 35 77.96 -10.12 26.21
CA LEU A 35 77.72 -8.71 26.53
C LEU A 35 78.90 -8.14 27.33
N ASN A 36 79.30 -6.93 26.98
CA ASN A 36 80.20 -6.12 27.78
C ASN A 36 79.38 -5.16 28.64
N LEU A 37 79.52 -5.29 29.95
CA LEU A 37 78.89 -4.44 30.94
C LEU A 37 79.92 -3.47 31.50
N LYS A 38 79.61 -2.17 31.44
CA LYS A 38 80.33 -1.15 32.22
C LYS A 38 79.53 -0.83 33.47
N LEU A 39 80.13 -1.08 34.62
CA LEU A 39 79.47 -0.97 35.91
C LEU A 39 80.20 0.05 36.77
N ALA A 40 79.45 0.79 37.58
CA ALA A 40 79.98 1.63 38.64
C ALA A 40 79.40 1.16 39.98
N TYR A 41 80.28 0.81 40.91
CA TYR A 41 79.93 0.41 42.26
C TYR A 41 80.18 1.59 43.19
N ASN A 42 79.15 2.05 43.89
CA ASN A 42 79.28 3.06 44.94
C ASN A 42 79.59 2.35 46.25
N TRP A 43 80.65 2.78 46.91
CA TRP A 43 81.18 2.09 48.08
C TRP A 43 81.55 3.06 49.20
N GLU A 44 81.48 2.54 50.43
CA GLU A 44 81.91 3.23 51.63
C GLU A 44 82.39 2.21 52.68
N PHE A 45 83.38 2.58 53.48
CA PHE A 45 83.75 1.79 54.65
C PHE A 45 82.93 2.23 55.85
N ARG A 46 82.27 1.28 56.53
CA ARG A 46 81.59 1.57 57.81
C ARG A 46 82.31 0.82 58.92
N PHE A 47 82.94 1.58 59.81
CA PHE A 47 83.70 1.04 60.93
C PHE A 47 83.54 1.93 62.15
N ASN A 48 83.73 1.35 63.35
CA ASN A 48 83.75 2.13 64.59
C ASN A 48 85.18 2.62 64.86
N LYS A 49 85.36 3.94 64.98
CA LYS A 49 86.68 4.57 65.23
C LYS A 49 87.25 4.24 66.62
N ASP A 50 86.39 3.83 67.54
CA ASP A 50 86.77 3.52 68.92
C ASP A 50 87.19 2.04 69.11
N SER A 51 87.10 1.21 68.05
CA SER A 51 87.43 -0.22 68.07
C SER A 51 88.71 -0.47 67.28
N GLU A 52 89.78 -0.85 67.98
CA GLU A 52 91.08 -1.17 67.37
C GLU A 52 90.98 -2.36 66.41
N GLU A 53 90.13 -3.36 66.71
CA GLU A 53 89.89 -4.52 65.85
C GLU A 53 89.26 -4.16 64.49
N ASP A 54 88.38 -3.16 64.45
CA ASP A 54 87.74 -2.74 63.19
C ASP A 54 88.68 -1.89 62.34
N CYS A 55 89.60 -1.15 62.98
CA CYS A 55 90.67 -0.44 62.28
C CYS A 55 91.67 -1.39 61.62
N ASP A 56 92.03 -2.50 62.28
CA ASP A 56 92.92 -3.51 61.72
C ASP A 56 92.30 -4.25 60.51
N LYS A 57 90.98 -4.51 60.56
CA LYS A 57 90.24 -5.15 59.44
C LYS A 57 90.27 -4.31 58.17
N LEU A 58 90.29 -2.98 58.26
CA LEU A 58 90.35 -2.10 57.07
C LEU A 58 91.59 -2.36 56.22
N PHE A 59 92.71 -2.74 56.85
CA PHE A 59 93.99 -2.99 56.18
C PHE A 59 94.27 -4.47 55.93
N CYS A 60 93.35 -5.37 56.30
CA CYS A 60 93.51 -6.80 56.11
C CYS A 60 93.63 -7.20 54.63
N ILE A 61 93.03 -6.41 53.73
CA ILE A 61 93.07 -6.64 52.28
C ILE A 61 93.99 -5.60 51.62
N ARG A 62 95.04 -6.09 50.95
CA ARG A 62 96.00 -5.26 50.23
C ARG A 62 95.39 -4.50 49.05
N ASP A 63 94.52 -5.16 48.28
CA ASP A 63 93.77 -4.57 47.16
C ASP A 63 92.26 -4.85 47.32
N PHE A 64 91.59 -3.98 48.06
CA PHE A 64 90.15 -4.12 48.30
C PHE A 64 89.32 -3.86 47.04
N VAL A 65 89.80 -3.04 46.10
CA VAL A 65 89.06 -2.70 44.87
C VAL A 65 89.08 -3.89 43.93
N GLY A 66 90.24 -4.51 43.72
CA GLY A 66 90.38 -5.71 42.90
C GLY A 66 89.55 -6.89 43.44
N ASP A 67 89.61 -7.15 44.75
CA ASP A 67 88.85 -8.24 45.37
C ASP A 67 87.34 -7.99 45.31
N ALA A 68 86.89 -6.76 45.59
CA ALA A 68 85.48 -6.39 45.49
C ALA A 68 84.96 -6.52 44.05
N CYS A 69 85.66 -5.97 43.05
CA CYS A 69 85.29 -6.10 41.64
C CYS A 69 85.25 -7.57 41.21
N LYS A 70 86.22 -8.40 41.62
CA LYS A 70 86.28 -9.82 41.26
C LYS A 70 85.11 -10.61 41.84
N ALA A 71 84.78 -10.39 43.11
CA ALA A 71 83.64 -11.02 43.78
C ALA A 71 82.31 -10.63 43.15
N LEU A 72 82.12 -9.33 42.83
CA LEU A 72 80.91 -8.84 42.16
C LEU A 72 80.78 -9.35 40.74
N ALA A 73 81.86 -9.29 39.95
CA ALA A 73 81.89 -9.80 38.58
C ALA A 73 81.49 -11.29 38.52
N SER A 74 81.97 -12.10 39.46
CA SER A 74 81.61 -13.52 39.56
C SER A 74 80.11 -13.73 39.82
N ARG A 75 79.52 -12.95 40.74
CA ARG A 75 78.08 -13.01 41.04
C ARG A 75 77.22 -12.57 39.86
N ILE A 76 77.60 -11.47 39.21
CA ILE A 76 76.87 -10.94 38.06
C ILE A 76 76.90 -11.95 36.92
N ARG A 77 78.08 -12.51 36.60
CA ARG A 77 78.20 -13.58 35.58
C ARG A 77 77.29 -14.77 35.87
N GLY A 78 77.25 -15.25 37.11
CA GLY A 78 76.44 -16.40 37.49
C GLY A 78 74.93 -16.17 37.39
N VAL A 79 74.46 -14.93 37.51
CA VAL A 79 73.04 -14.60 37.38
C VAL A 79 72.66 -14.35 35.93
N VAL A 80 73.50 -13.62 35.19
CA VAL A 80 73.26 -13.34 33.78
C VAL A 80 73.20 -14.63 32.96
N SER A 81 74.02 -15.63 33.30
CA SER A 81 74.00 -16.94 32.63
C SER A 81 72.69 -17.74 32.81
N THR A 82 71.80 -17.32 33.70
CA THR A 82 70.50 -17.99 33.94
C THR A 82 69.34 -17.35 33.18
N VAL A 83 69.56 -16.21 32.53
CA VAL A 83 68.51 -15.41 31.90
C VAL A 83 68.81 -15.22 30.41
N ASN A 84 67.77 -15.22 29.57
CA ASN A 84 67.90 -14.93 28.14
C ASN A 84 68.20 -13.45 27.90
N PHE A 85 68.83 -13.15 26.76
CA PHE A 85 69.22 -11.80 26.38
C PHE A 85 68.07 -10.79 26.40
N GLU A 86 66.91 -11.11 25.83
CA GLU A 86 65.79 -10.15 25.76
C GLU A 86 65.24 -9.78 27.14
N THR A 87 65.11 -10.76 28.03
CA THR A 87 64.65 -10.54 29.41
C THR A 87 65.69 -9.74 30.20
N PHE A 88 66.97 -10.04 29.99
CA PHE A 88 68.08 -9.28 30.57
C PHE A 88 68.12 -7.84 30.05
N HIS A 89 67.92 -7.60 28.76
CA HIS A 89 67.91 -6.25 28.20
C HIS A 89 66.77 -5.39 28.76
N LYS A 90 65.58 -5.97 28.95
CA LYS A 90 64.41 -5.25 29.48
C LYS A 90 64.49 -5.00 31.00
N HIS A 91 65.13 -5.88 31.77
CA HIS A 91 65.14 -5.85 33.25
C HIS A 91 66.57 -5.90 33.83
N SER A 92 67.55 -5.35 33.13
CA SER A 92 68.98 -5.46 33.47
C SER A 92 69.31 -4.95 34.86
N THR A 93 68.73 -3.81 35.25
CA THR A 93 68.88 -3.20 36.57
C THR A 93 68.39 -4.11 37.68
N GLU A 94 67.18 -4.66 37.56
CA GLU A 94 66.58 -5.55 38.56
C GLU A 94 67.34 -6.88 38.66
N ILE A 95 67.74 -7.46 37.52
CA ILE A 95 68.46 -8.75 37.50
C ILE A 95 69.82 -8.61 38.17
N ILE A 96 70.59 -7.56 37.86
CA ILE A 96 71.93 -7.37 38.43
C ILE A 96 71.87 -7.00 39.92
N THR A 97 70.95 -6.12 40.31
CA THR A 97 70.88 -5.64 41.70
C THR A 97 70.23 -6.65 42.65
N VAL A 98 69.06 -7.17 42.28
CA VAL A 98 68.25 -8.04 43.14
C VAL A 98 68.68 -9.49 43.05
N LYS A 99 68.76 -10.04 41.83
CA LYS A 99 69.12 -11.46 41.64
C LYS A 99 70.62 -11.69 41.79
N GLY A 100 71.47 -10.72 41.44
CA GLY A 100 72.91 -10.70 41.72
C GLY A 100 73.27 -10.76 43.20
N GLY A 101 72.29 -10.52 44.09
CA GLY A 101 72.48 -10.55 45.54
C GLY A 101 73.36 -9.41 46.07
N ILE A 102 73.58 -8.37 45.25
CA ILE A 102 74.35 -7.17 45.57
C ILE A 102 73.50 -6.24 46.44
N LEU A 103 72.19 -6.22 46.21
CA LEU A 103 71.24 -5.47 47.02
C LEU A 103 70.15 -6.43 47.51
N LYS A 104 70.21 -6.80 48.79
CA LYS A 104 69.21 -7.69 49.40
C LYS A 104 67.95 -6.88 49.67
N LYS A 105 66.88 -7.19 48.95
CA LYS A 105 65.54 -6.62 49.17
C LYS A 105 64.88 -7.32 50.36
N GLN A 106 64.56 -6.60 51.42
CA GLN A 106 63.71 -7.11 52.52
C GLN A 106 62.23 -6.87 52.20
N ASP A 107 61.35 -7.63 52.87
CA ASP A 107 59.88 -7.56 52.68
C ASP A 107 59.27 -6.17 52.98
N ASN A 108 59.99 -5.30 53.70
CA ASN A 108 59.60 -3.92 53.98
C ASN A 108 60.05 -2.88 52.94
N GLY A 109 60.69 -3.30 51.84
CA GLY A 109 61.16 -2.40 50.78
C GLY A 109 62.50 -1.70 51.07
N GLU A 110 63.10 -1.92 52.24
CA GLU A 110 64.45 -1.46 52.54
C GLU A 110 65.49 -2.34 51.82
N VAL A 111 66.40 -1.66 51.12
CA VAL A 111 67.50 -2.29 50.37
C VAL A 111 68.74 -2.28 51.26
N ARG A 112 69.22 -3.46 51.66
CA ARG A 112 70.47 -3.54 52.43
C ARG A 112 71.69 -3.53 51.49
N PRO A 113 72.71 -2.70 51.79
CA PRO A 113 73.96 -2.67 51.04
C PRO A 113 74.69 -4.02 51.15
N PHE A 114 75.44 -4.38 50.11
CA PHE A 114 76.31 -5.56 50.16
C PHE A 114 77.44 -5.32 51.15
N HIS A 115 77.70 -6.26 52.05
CA HIS A 115 78.74 -6.14 53.07
C HIS A 115 79.83 -7.18 52.84
N PHE A 116 81.08 -6.73 52.78
CA PHE A 116 82.26 -7.59 52.86
C PHE A 116 82.73 -7.66 54.31
N GLU A 117 82.56 -8.83 54.93
CA GLU A 117 82.94 -9.09 56.33
C GLU A 117 84.46 -8.95 56.57
N SER A 118 85.26 -9.20 55.53
CA SER A 118 86.72 -9.23 55.62
C SER A 118 87.36 -7.85 55.91
N ASN A 119 86.76 -6.76 55.42
CA ASN A 119 87.32 -5.41 55.53
C ASN A 119 86.28 -4.32 55.83
N ASN A 120 85.06 -4.70 56.21
CA ASN A 120 83.96 -3.78 56.47
C ASN A 120 83.62 -2.82 55.31
N LEU A 121 83.86 -3.24 54.06
CA LEU A 121 83.43 -2.51 52.87
C LEU A 121 81.94 -2.73 52.60
N TYR A 122 81.21 -1.64 52.38
CA TYR A 122 79.81 -1.67 51.99
C TYR A 122 79.63 -1.16 50.56
N ILE A 123 78.95 -1.93 49.72
CA ILE A 123 78.48 -1.46 48.42
C ILE A 123 77.06 -0.96 48.59
N THR A 124 76.88 0.35 48.45
CA THR A 124 75.62 1.04 48.68
C THR A 124 74.71 1.00 47.47
N ASN A 125 75.28 1.17 46.27
CA ASN A 125 74.55 1.14 45.02
C ASN A 125 75.41 0.60 43.87
N LEU A 126 74.75 0.11 42.84
CA LEU A 126 75.36 -0.36 41.59
C LEU A 126 74.65 0.31 40.43
N ASP A 127 75.41 1.06 39.64
CA ASP A 127 74.93 1.75 38.45
C ASP A 127 75.48 1.08 37.19
N ILE A 128 74.58 0.69 36.27
CA ILE A 128 74.93 0.12 34.97
C ILE A 128 75.11 1.28 33.98
N GLN A 129 76.34 1.51 33.52
CA GLN A 129 76.66 2.62 32.62
C GLN A 129 76.38 2.28 31.15
N SER A 130 76.79 1.09 30.71
CA SER A 130 76.48 0.61 29.36
C SER A 130 76.37 -0.92 29.32
N ILE A 131 75.57 -1.40 28.36
CA ILE A 131 75.39 -2.81 28.03
C ILE A 131 75.59 -2.92 26.52
N ASP A 132 76.76 -3.38 26.12
CA ASP A 132 77.16 -3.42 24.72
C ASP A 132 77.26 -4.89 24.26
N PRO A 133 76.45 -5.35 23.29
CA PRO A 133 76.60 -6.68 22.74
C PRO A 133 77.93 -6.78 21.98
N VAL A 134 78.68 -7.84 22.29
CA VAL A 134 79.97 -8.13 21.67
C VAL A 134 79.76 -8.68 20.26
N ASP A 135 78.75 -9.54 20.09
CA ASP A 135 78.45 -10.20 18.82
C ASP A 135 77.68 -9.31 17.85
N GLU A 136 78.04 -9.36 16.57
CA GLU A 136 77.37 -8.58 15.51
C GLU A 136 75.95 -9.10 15.24
N ASP A 137 75.72 -10.41 15.39
CA ASP A 137 74.44 -11.06 15.12
C ASP A 137 73.37 -10.70 16.15
N THR A 138 73.73 -10.55 17.42
CA THR A 138 72.81 -10.10 18.48
C THR A 138 72.43 -8.63 18.27
N ARG A 139 73.38 -7.80 17.83
CA ARG A 139 73.12 -6.41 17.43
C ARG A 139 72.17 -6.33 16.22
N LYS A 140 72.39 -7.14 15.19
CA LYS A 140 71.47 -7.23 14.02
C LYS A 140 70.07 -7.70 14.41
N SER A 141 69.98 -8.67 15.33
CA SER A 141 68.69 -9.18 15.83
C SER A 141 67.91 -8.11 16.59
N LEU A 142 68.58 -7.30 17.41
CA LEU A 142 67.98 -6.12 18.05
C LEU A 142 67.44 -5.13 17.02
N HIS A 143 68.25 -4.76 16.03
CA HIS A 143 67.82 -3.83 14.97
C HIS A 143 66.60 -4.35 14.20
N LYS A 144 66.57 -5.66 13.89
CA LYS A 144 65.43 -6.28 13.22
C LYS A 144 64.16 -6.24 14.10
N SER A 145 64.29 -6.48 15.40
CA SER A 145 63.18 -6.42 16.36
C SER A 145 62.60 -5.00 16.48
N VAL A 146 63.47 -3.99 16.53
CA VAL A 146 63.06 -2.57 16.55
C VAL A 146 62.33 -2.19 15.27
N ASN A 147 62.86 -2.56 14.10
CA ASN A 147 62.20 -2.30 12.81
C ASN A 147 60.83 -2.98 12.72
N LEU A 148 60.74 -4.24 13.14
CA LEU A 148 59.46 -4.96 13.17
C LEU A 148 58.45 -4.29 14.11
N SER A 149 58.91 -3.79 15.26
CA SER A 149 58.07 -3.06 16.21
C SER A 149 57.50 -1.77 15.58
N PHE A 150 58.32 -1.02 14.84
CA PHE A 150 57.86 0.15 14.10
C PHE A 150 56.86 -0.21 12.99
N GLU A 151 57.08 -1.32 12.28
CA GLU A 151 56.16 -1.79 11.26
C GLU A 151 54.81 -2.18 11.88
N ILE A 152 54.82 -2.93 12.98
CA ILE A 152 53.61 -3.30 13.72
C ILE A 152 52.86 -2.04 14.19
N GLN A 153 53.56 -1.06 14.74
CA GLN A 153 52.96 0.20 15.18
C GLN A 153 52.34 0.96 13.99
N THR A 154 53.04 1.00 12.86
CA THR A 154 52.55 1.64 11.63
C THR A 154 51.32 0.93 11.07
N MET A 155 51.33 -0.41 11.03
CA MET A 155 50.19 -1.21 10.58
C MET A 155 49.01 -1.08 11.52
N SER A 156 49.25 -1.04 12.83
CA SER A 156 48.21 -0.81 13.83
C SER A 156 47.54 0.56 13.62
N GLN A 157 48.33 1.63 13.45
CA GLN A 157 47.78 2.96 13.17
C GLN A 157 47.01 3.02 11.85
N LYS A 158 47.52 2.41 10.77
CA LYS A 158 46.81 2.32 9.48
C LYS A 158 45.49 1.58 9.62
N THR A 159 45.47 0.50 10.39
CA THR A 159 44.28 -0.32 10.62
C THR A 159 43.23 0.46 11.42
N LEU A 160 43.65 1.17 12.48
CA LEU A 160 42.77 2.06 13.24
C LEU A 160 42.17 3.16 12.36
N ALA A 161 42.97 3.82 11.53
CA ALA A 161 42.48 4.84 10.60
C ALA A 161 41.46 4.28 9.59
N LYS A 162 41.73 3.08 9.04
CA LYS A 162 40.78 2.39 8.14
C LYS A 162 39.48 2.04 8.84
N HIS A 163 39.53 1.50 10.05
CA HIS A 163 38.34 1.18 10.84
C HIS A 163 37.52 2.43 11.16
N GLN A 164 38.19 3.53 11.52
CA GLN A 164 37.50 4.80 11.78
C GLN A 164 36.83 5.35 10.52
N ALA A 165 37.50 5.30 9.37
CA ALA A 165 36.92 5.70 8.09
C ALA A 165 35.70 4.84 7.71
N ALA A 166 35.80 3.51 7.85
CA ALA A 166 34.70 2.59 7.59
C ALA A 166 33.50 2.83 8.53
N ARG A 167 33.74 3.14 9.80
CA ARG A 167 32.68 3.47 10.75
C ARG A 167 31.94 4.75 10.33
N LEU A 168 32.69 5.79 9.98
CA LEU A 168 32.12 7.06 9.51
C LEU A 168 31.31 6.88 8.22
N GLU A 169 31.82 6.08 7.29
CA GLU A 169 31.12 5.76 6.04
C GLU A 169 29.79 5.02 6.33
N GLN A 170 29.81 4.05 7.25
CA GLN A 170 28.62 3.31 7.63
C GLN A 170 27.59 4.21 8.35
N GLU A 171 28.04 5.11 9.23
CA GLU A 171 27.18 6.11 9.86
C GLU A 171 26.54 7.03 8.81
N SER A 172 27.31 7.52 7.84
CA SER A 172 26.81 8.35 6.74
C SER A 172 25.80 7.61 5.86
N LYS A 173 26.06 6.34 5.53
CA LYS A 173 25.10 5.49 4.77
C LYS A 173 23.81 5.27 5.55
N GLY A 174 23.92 4.99 6.85
CA GLY A 174 22.76 4.84 7.73
C GLY A 174 21.92 6.11 7.82
N GLN A 175 22.56 7.28 7.89
CA GLN A 175 21.87 8.57 7.86
C GLN A 175 21.17 8.82 6.52
N LEU A 176 21.85 8.54 5.39
CA LEU A 176 21.26 8.70 4.06
C LEU A 176 20.04 7.80 3.86
N GLU A 177 20.10 6.53 4.27
CA GLU A 177 18.95 5.62 4.19
C GLU A 177 17.79 6.08 5.06
N ARG A 178 18.06 6.60 6.27
CA ARG A 178 17.00 7.18 7.11
C ARG A 178 16.33 8.37 6.44
N LEU A 179 17.10 9.27 5.82
CA LEU A 179 16.56 10.40 5.07
C LEU A 179 15.72 9.92 3.88
N ARG A 180 16.22 8.95 3.11
CA ARG A 180 15.51 8.33 1.98
C ARG A 180 14.16 7.75 2.40
N ILE A 181 14.14 6.97 3.49
CA ILE A 181 12.90 6.39 4.03
C ILE A 181 11.95 7.49 4.50
N GLN A 182 12.46 8.55 5.14
CA GLN A 182 11.63 9.67 5.58
C GLN A 182 10.96 10.38 4.39
N ASP A 183 11.71 10.63 3.31
CA ASP A 183 11.19 11.23 2.08
C ASP A 183 10.15 10.32 1.42
N GLU A 184 10.39 9.00 1.39
CA GLU A 184 9.42 8.02 0.90
C GLU A 184 8.14 8.01 1.73
N ILE A 185 8.24 8.13 3.06
CA ILE A 185 7.07 8.22 3.96
C ILE A 185 6.25 9.47 3.61
N VAL A 186 6.89 10.63 3.47
CA VAL A 186 6.20 11.89 3.13
C VAL A 186 5.52 11.79 1.76
N SER A 187 6.23 11.27 0.76
CA SER A 187 5.68 11.04 -0.59
C SER A 187 4.49 10.08 -0.57
N THR A 188 4.60 8.98 0.19
CA THR A 188 3.54 7.98 0.34
C THR A 188 2.32 8.57 1.06
N GLN A 189 2.53 9.41 2.08
CA GLN A 189 1.44 10.11 2.77
C GLN A 189 0.70 11.08 1.84
N ALA A 190 1.43 11.85 1.02
CA ALA A 190 0.84 12.74 0.02
C ALA A 190 0.04 11.95 -1.02
N THR A 191 0.61 10.85 -1.51
CA THR A 191 -0.04 9.94 -2.48
C THR A 191 -1.31 9.33 -1.90
N LYS A 192 -1.27 8.87 -0.64
CA LYS A 192 -2.45 8.36 0.07
C LYS A 192 -3.57 9.41 0.13
N LYS A 193 -3.23 10.64 0.48
CA LYS A 193 -4.21 11.74 0.56
C LYS A 193 -4.80 12.07 -0.81
N LEU A 194 -3.99 12.09 -1.86
CA LEU A 194 -4.46 12.27 -3.24
C LEU A 194 -5.44 11.16 -3.62
N LEU A 195 -5.09 9.89 -3.38
CA LEU A 195 -5.95 8.75 -3.70
C LEU A 195 -7.27 8.78 -2.92
N GLN A 196 -7.25 9.19 -1.65
CA GLN A 196 -8.48 9.38 -0.86
C GLN A 196 -9.39 10.44 -1.49
N LEU A 197 -8.85 11.62 -1.79
CA LEU A 197 -9.61 12.71 -2.43
C LEU A 197 -10.12 12.32 -3.82
N GLN A 198 -9.34 11.53 -4.57
CA GLN A 198 -9.74 11.03 -5.88
C GLN A 198 -10.87 10.01 -5.76
N ALA A 199 -10.81 9.10 -4.79
CA ALA A 199 -11.88 8.14 -4.51
C ALA A 199 -13.18 8.84 -4.07
N GLU A 200 -13.07 9.84 -3.19
CA GLU A 200 -14.19 10.69 -2.78
C GLU A 200 -14.79 11.43 -3.98
N SER A 201 -13.94 12.03 -4.82
CA SER A 201 -14.37 12.75 -6.03
C SER A 201 -15.07 11.83 -7.03
N GLU A 202 -14.54 10.62 -7.24
CA GLU A 202 -15.17 9.65 -8.16
C GLU A 202 -16.49 9.12 -7.58
N SER A 203 -16.59 8.95 -6.26
CA SER A 203 -17.85 8.60 -5.59
C SER A 203 -18.90 9.69 -5.76
N VAL A 204 -18.54 10.96 -5.52
CA VAL A 204 -19.43 12.12 -5.73
C VAL A 204 -19.81 12.27 -7.20
N LYS A 205 -18.88 12.06 -8.12
CA LYS A 205 -19.15 12.10 -9.56
C LYS A 205 -20.11 10.99 -9.99
N THR A 206 -19.90 9.76 -9.53
CA THR A 206 -20.76 8.61 -9.87
C THR A 206 -22.16 8.78 -9.31
N THR A 207 -22.28 9.18 -8.04
CA THR A 207 -23.57 9.48 -7.42
C THR A 207 -24.25 10.68 -8.09
N GLY A 208 -23.50 11.72 -8.44
CA GLY A 208 -23.98 12.88 -9.19
C GLY A 208 -24.52 12.50 -10.57
N ILE A 209 -23.81 11.67 -11.34
CA ILE A 209 -24.28 11.16 -12.63
C ILE A 209 -25.55 10.33 -12.45
N ALA A 210 -25.57 9.41 -11.48
CA ALA A 210 -26.73 8.56 -11.22
C ALA A 210 -27.97 9.37 -10.82
N ILE A 211 -27.82 10.36 -9.92
CA ILE A 211 -28.91 11.25 -9.50
C ILE A 211 -29.37 12.12 -10.67
N ALA A 212 -28.44 12.72 -11.42
CA ALA A 212 -28.79 13.56 -12.58
C ALA A 212 -29.52 12.76 -13.65
N GLN A 213 -29.07 11.54 -13.96
CA GLN A 213 -29.75 10.64 -14.89
C GLN A 213 -31.12 10.18 -14.37
N ALA A 214 -31.23 9.82 -13.08
CA ALA A 214 -32.49 9.43 -12.48
C ALA A 214 -33.50 10.59 -12.51
N LYS A 215 -33.06 11.81 -12.18
CA LYS A 215 -33.88 13.02 -12.21
C LYS A 215 -34.31 13.37 -13.64
N ALA A 216 -33.38 13.34 -14.60
CA ALA A 216 -33.70 13.59 -16.00
C ALA A 216 -34.70 12.57 -16.57
N ARG A 217 -34.57 11.28 -16.21
CA ARG A 217 -35.54 10.25 -16.60
C ARG A 217 -36.90 10.46 -15.95
N ALA A 218 -36.94 10.83 -14.67
CA ALA A 218 -38.19 11.11 -13.97
C ALA A 218 -38.90 12.33 -14.57
N GLU A 219 -38.18 13.41 -14.85
CA GLU A 219 -38.73 14.60 -15.53
C GLU A 219 -39.20 14.27 -16.96
N ALA A 220 -38.44 13.50 -17.73
CA ALA A 220 -38.86 13.06 -19.06
C ALA A 220 -40.15 12.23 -19.01
N ALA A 221 -40.24 11.26 -18.09
CA ALA A 221 -41.44 10.45 -17.89
C ALA A 221 -42.64 11.28 -17.42
N GLN A 222 -42.41 12.32 -16.60
CA GLN A 222 -43.45 13.23 -16.17
C GLN A 222 -43.99 14.04 -17.36
N ILE A 223 -43.10 14.61 -18.19
CA ILE A 223 -43.50 15.36 -19.39
C ILE A 223 -44.24 14.43 -20.37
N GLU A 224 -43.75 13.21 -20.60
CA GLU A 224 -44.45 12.24 -21.46
C GLU A 224 -45.86 11.92 -20.93
N GLY A 225 -46.00 11.69 -19.62
CA GLY A 225 -47.30 11.46 -19.00
C GLY A 225 -48.24 12.66 -19.12
N GLU A 226 -47.76 13.88 -18.89
CA GLU A 226 -48.54 15.12 -19.06
C GLU A 226 -48.95 15.32 -20.53
N MET A 227 -48.05 15.03 -21.47
CA MET A 227 -48.31 15.09 -22.91
C MET A 227 -49.35 14.05 -23.34
N GLU A 228 -49.26 12.82 -22.85
CA GLU A 228 -50.22 11.75 -23.16
C GLU A 228 -51.63 12.11 -22.66
N VAL A 229 -51.74 12.64 -21.44
CA VAL A 229 -53.01 13.15 -20.89
C VAL A 229 -53.54 14.29 -21.77
N SER A 230 -52.70 15.29 -22.09
CA SER A 230 -53.11 16.40 -22.95
C SER A 230 -53.52 15.94 -24.35
N GLN A 231 -52.83 14.95 -24.91
CA GLN A 231 -53.14 14.38 -26.22
C GLN A 231 -54.47 13.63 -26.18
N ALA A 232 -54.69 12.80 -25.15
CA ALA A 232 -55.96 12.11 -24.94
C ALA A 232 -57.12 13.09 -24.78
N GLU A 233 -56.94 14.19 -24.03
CA GLU A 233 -57.94 15.24 -23.90
C GLU A 233 -58.27 15.91 -25.24
N LEU A 234 -57.24 16.26 -26.03
CA LEU A 234 -57.42 16.85 -27.36
C LEU A 234 -58.13 15.89 -28.31
N GLN A 235 -57.81 14.60 -28.24
CA GLN A 235 -58.45 13.57 -29.05
C GLN A 235 -59.92 13.39 -28.67
N VAL A 236 -60.24 13.33 -27.36
CA VAL A 236 -61.62 13.31 -26.88
C VAL A 236 -62.39 14.56 -27.33
N LYS A 237 -61.76 15.75 -27.30
CA LYS A 237 -62.39 16.98 -27.82
C LYS A 237 -62.64 16.89 -29.32
N ALA A 238 -61.67 16.40 -30.11
CA ALA A 238 -61.82 16.23 -31.54
C ALA A 238 -62.91 15.22 -31.90
N ASP A 239 -62.96 14.09 -31.19
CA ASP A 239 -63.96 13.06 -31.40
C ASP A 239 -65.36 13.56 -31.00
N LYS A 240 -65.50 14.31 -29.91
CA LYS A 240 -66.76 14.98 -29.56
C LYS A 240 -67.24 15.89 -30.68
N ILE A 241 -66.38 16.76 -31.20
CA ILE A 241 -66.74 17.66 -32.32
C ILE A 241 -67.19 16.87 -33.55
N LYS A 242 -66.46 15.79 -33.91
CA LYS A 242 -66.84 14.93 -35.03
C LYS A 242 -68.20 14.28 -34.81
N HIS A 243 -68.41 13.64 -33.66
CA HIS A 243 -69.67 12.98 -33.34
C HIS A 243 -70.83 13.98 -33.29
N ASP A 244 -70.62 15.16 -32.69
CA ASP A 244 -71.64 16.22 -32.66
C ASP A 244 -72.01 16.67 -34.08
N SER A 245 -71.00 16.85 -34.96
CA SER A 245 -71.23 17.20 -36.36
C SER A 245 -71.95 16.09 -37.14
N GLU A 246 -71.62 14.82 -36.90
CA GLU A 246 -72.29 13.67 -37.51
C GLU A 246 -73.75 13.57 -37.05
N ILE A 247 -74.01 13.77 -35.75
CA ILE A 247 -75.36 13.80 -35.19
C ILE A 247 -76.17 14.93 -35.83
N GLU A 248 -75.58 16.11 -36.00
CA GLU A 248 -76.24 17.24 -36.66
C GLU A 248 -76.57 16.94 -38.13
N LEU A 249 -75.62 16.37 -38.88
CA LEU A 249 -75.85 15.93 -40.26
C LEU A 249 -76.95 14.86 -40.35
N LEU A 250 -76.96 13.89 -39.44
CA LEU A 250 -77.99 12.85 -39.39
C LEU A 250 -79.36 13.43 -39.05
N LYS A 251 -79.45 14.34 -38.07
CA LYS A 251 -80.70 15.05 -37.75
C LYS A 251 -81.24 15.79 -38.97
N ASN A 252 -80.40 16.58 -39.64
CA ASN A 252 -80.79 17.31 -40.85
C ASN A 252 -81.27 16.36 -41.96
N ARG A 253 -80.59 15.21 -42.16
CA ARG A 253 -81.03 14.19 -43.11
C ARG A 253 -82.39 13.60 -42.72
N TYR A 254 -82.57 13.22 -41.46
CA TYR A 254 -83.84 12.66 -40.99
C TYR A 254 -84.99 13.66 -41.08
N ASP A 255 -84.75 14.94 -40.79
CA ASP A 255 -85.75 15.99 -40.92
C ASP A 255 -86.18 16.16 -42.39
N GLN A 256 -85.21 16.16 -43.33
CA GLN A 256 -85.50 16.16 -44.77
C GLN A 256 -86.28 14.92 -45.20
N ASP A 257 -85.89 13.73 -44.76
CA ASP A 257 -86.59 12.48 -45.07
C ASP A 257 -88.04 12.49 -44.53
N VAL A 258 -88.25 13.05 -43.34
CA VAL A 258 -89.58 13.22 -42.75
C VAL A 258 -90.42 14.17 -43.59
N ASP A 259 -89.86 15.29 -44.04
CA ASP A 259 -90.58 16.25 -44.87
C ASP A 259 -90.90 15.68 -46.27
N ILE A 260 -89.98 14.95 -46.90
CA ILE A 260 -90.25 14.21 -48.14
C ILE A 260 -91.40 13.20 -47.91
N LYS A 261 -91.37 12.44 -46.81
CA LYS A 261 -92.45 11.49 -46.48
C LYS A 261 -93.80 12.17 -46.23
N LYS A 262 -93.81 13.34 -45.59
CA LYS A 262 -95.03 14.16 -45.43
C LYS A 262 -95.55 14.60 -46.80
N GLN A 263 -94.70 15.17 -47.65
CA GLN A 263 -95.09 15.61 -49.00
C GLN A 263 -95.61 14.44 -49.85
N ILE A 264 -94.95 13.28 -49.83
CA ILE A 264 -95.43 12.09 -50.53
C ILE A 264 -96.79 11.64 -49.97
N SER A 265 -96.96 11.65 -48.66
CA SER A 265 -98.24 11.29 -48.01
C SER A 265 -99.35 12.27 -48.40
N GLU A 266 -99.10 13.57 -48.39
CA GLU A 266 -100.04 14.60 -48.86
C GLU A 266 -100.39 14.43 -50.35
N LEU A 267 -99.38 14.16 -51.18
CA LEU A 267 -99.56 13.94 -52.61
C LEU A 267 -100.39 12.67 -52.85
N LYS A 268 -100.12 11.58 -52.12
CA LYS A 268 -100.94 10.35 -52.13
C LYS A 268 -102.38 10.63 -51.70
N ILE A 269 -102.59 11.34 -50.59
CA ILE A 269 -103.94 11.72 -50.13
C ILE A 269 -104.65 12.55 -51.22
N SER A 270 -103.95 13.49 -51.86
CA SER A 270 -104.52 14.32 -52.91
C SER A 270 -104.85 13.52 -54.17
N HIS A 271 -104.00 12.56 -54.53
CA HIS A 271 -104.18 11.67 -55.66
C HIS A 271 -105.36 10.73 -55.43
N GLU A 272 -105.43 10.09 -54.26
CA GLU A 272 -106.57 9.26 -53.85
C GLU A 272 -107.87 10.06 -53.79
N LYS A 273 -107.86 11.29 -53.28
CA LYS A 273 -109.03 12.18 -53.32
C LYS A 273 -109.48 12.48 -54.75
N LYS A 274 -108.54 12.76 -55.67
CA LYS A 274 -108.85 13.01 -57.08
C LYS A 274 -109.35 11.76 -57.79
N LEU A 275 -108.74 10.59 -57.54
CA LEU A 275 -109.21 9.31 -58.05
C LEU A 275 -110.61 9.00 -57.54
N ALA A 276 -110.87 9.14 -56.24
CA ALA A 276 -112.20 8.96 -55.67
C ALA A 276 -113.22 9.94 -56.27
N ALA A 277 -112.84 11.19 -56.55
CA ALA A 277 -113.68 12.15 -57.24
C ALA A 277 -114.00 11.72 -58.70
N ILE A 278 -113.00 11.22 -59.43
CA ILE A 278 -113.19 10.70 -60.79
C ILE A 278 -114.03 9.42 -60.77
N GLU A 279 -113.81 8.52 -59.81
CA GLU A 279 -114.60 7.29 -59.65
C GLU A 279 -116.05 7.60 -59.27
N THR A 280 -116.27 8.55 -58.37
CA THR A 280 -117.63 9.01 -58.03
C THR A 280 -118.30 9.67 -59.24
N GLU A 281 -117.61 10.51 -60.01
CA GLU A 281 -118.15 11.11 -61.24
C GLU A 281 -118.42 10.05 -62.33
N LYS A 282 -117.50 9.09 -62.52
CA LYS A 282 -117.66 7.97 -63.44
C LYS A 282 -118.82 7.08 -63.01
N PHE A 283 -118.94 6.78 -61.72
CA PHE A 283 -120.05 6.02 -61.14
C PHE A 283 -121.38 6.76 -61.27
N GLU A 284 -121.38 8.08 -61.09
CA GLU A 284 -122.57 8.90 -61.29
C GLU A 284 -122.98 8.91 -62.77
N LYS A 285 -122.02 9.05 -63.70
CA LYS A 285 -122.26 8.94 -65.15
C LYS A 285 -122.75 7.56 -65.54
N THR A 286 -122.13 6.48 -65.06
CA THR A 286 -122.59 5.11 -65.36
C THR A 286 -123.98 4.85 -64.78
N MET A 287 -124.27 5.29 -63.54
CA MET A 287 -125.62 5.17 -62.96
C MET A 287 -126.67 6.01 -63.69
N LYS A 288 -126.32 7.22 -64.15
CA LYS A 288 -127.20 8.03 -65.01
C LYS A 288 -127.47 7.35 -66.36
N THR A 289 -126.46 6.75 -66.98
CA THR A 289 -126.64 6.02 -68.26
C THR A 289 -127.41 4.70 -68.11
N LEU A 290 -127.27 3.98 -66.99
CA LEU A 290 -128.06 2.78 -66.73
C LEU A 290 -129.54 3.11 -66.48
N GLY A 291 -129.86 4.29 -65.92
CA GLY A 291 -131.23 4.69 -65.64
C GLY A 291 -131.84 3.98 -64.42
N LYS A 292 -132.63 4.70 -63.62
CA LYS A 292 -133.19 4.20 -62.35
C LYS A 292 -134.01 2.92 -62.50
N ASP A 293 -134.70 2.75 -63.63
CA ASP A 293 -135.56 1.59 -63.88
C ASP A 293 -134.75 0.31 -64.17
N THR A 294 -133.61 0.40 -64.85
CA THR A 294 -132.75 -0.75 -65.18
C THR A 294 -131.98 -1.25 -63.94
N ILE A 295 -131.63 -0.35 -63.02
CA ILE A 295 -131.02 -0.73 -61.73
C ILE A 295 -132.03 -1.50 -60.88
N LYS A 296 -133.32 -1.11 -60.92
CA LYS A 296 -134.39 -1.75 -60.16
C LYS A 296 -134.71 -3.15 -60.68
N THR A 297 -134.55 -3.40 -61.98
CA THR A 297 -134.65 -4.74 -62.58
C THR A 297 -133.39 -5.58 -62.34
N MET A 298 -132.19 -4.98 -62.38
CA MET A 298 -130.92 -5.66 -62.06
C MET A 298 -130.84 -6.13 -60.60
N ALA A 299 -131.38 -5.37 -59.64
CA ALA A 299 -131.42 -5.77 -58.22
C ALA A 299 -132.42 -6.91 -57.93
N ARG A 300 -133.35 -7.20 -58.86
CA ARG A 300 -134.37 -8.26 -58.74
C ARG A 300 -134.11 -9.46 -59.68
N ALA A 301 -133.00 -9.47 -60.43
CA ALA A 301 -132.64 -10.55 -61.35
C ALA A 301 -131.75 -11.62 -60.69
N GLY A 302 -132.05 -12.90 -60.94
CA GLY A 302 -131.39 -14.06 -60.32
C GLY A 302 -129.93 -14.35 -60.74
N PRO A 303 -129.25 -15.27 -60.04
CA PRO A 303 -127.78 -15.37 -59.97
C PRO A 303 -127.06 -15.53 -61.32
N GLU A 304 -127.67 -16.21 -62.29
CA GLU A 304 -127.05 -16.44 -63.60
C GLU A 304 -126.93 -15.16 -64.45
N LEU A 305 -127.90 -14.25 -64.36
CA LEU A 305 -127.86 -12.98 -65.11
C LEU A 305 -126.85 -12.01 -64.51
N GLN A 306 -126.66 -12.03 -63.18
CA GLN A 306 -125.67 -11.21 -62.48
C GLN A 306 -124.23 -11.54 -62.90
N ALA A 307 -123.89 -12.83 -63.09
CA ALA A 307 -122.54 -13.24 -63.50
C ALA A 307 -122.20 -12.83 -64.95
N LYS A 308 -123.17 -12.89 -65.88
CA LYS A 308 -122.97 -12.46 -67.29
C LYS A 308 -122.85 -10.94 -67.42
N LEU A 309 -123.59 -10.18 -66.62
CA LEU A 309 -123.53 -8.71 -66.59
C LEU A 309 -122.30 -8.18 -65.84
N LEU A 310 -121.81 -8.85 -64.78
CA LEU A 310 -120.54 -8.50 -64.12
C LEU A 310 -119.33 -8.73 -65.05
N LYS A 311 -119.42 -9.70 -65.97
CA LYS A 311 -118.43 -9.89 -67.06
C LYS A 311 -118.55 -8.81 -68.15
N GLY A 312 -119.73 -8.25 -68.38
CA GLY A 312 -119.99 -7.14 -69.31
C GLY A 312 -119.66 -5.74 -68.77
N LEU A 313 -119.64 -5.56 -67.45
CA LEU A 313 -119.27 -4.31 -66.77
C LEU A 313 -117.75 -4.14 -66.60
N GLY A 314 -116.93 -5.00 -67.21
CA GLY A 314 -115.48 -4.81 -67.33
C GLY A 314 -114.71 -4.83 -65.99
N LEU A 315 -115.33 -5.28 -64.90
CA LEU A 315 -114.66 -5.51 -63.63
C LEU A 315 -113.88 -6.82 -63.74
N LYS A 316 -112.66 -6.72 -64.25
CA LYS A 316 -111.67 -7.78 -64.12
C LYS A 316 -111.40 -7.95 -62.63
N GLY A 317 -111.84 -9.08 -62.07
CA GLY A 317 -111.32 -9.59 -60.81
C GLY A 317 -109.80 -9.61 -60.94
N PHE A 318 -109.15 -8.70 -60.23
CA PHE A 318 -107.71 -8.56 -60.19
C PHE A 318 -107.17 -9.83 -59.51
N VAL A 319 -106.81 -10.83 -60.32
CA VAL A 319 -105.96 -11.93 -59.88
C VAL A 319 -104.55 -11.34 -59.79
N LEU A 320 -104.21 -10.82 -58.62
CA LEU A 320 -102.86 -10.40 -58.26
C LEU A 320 -102.02 -11.68 -58.12
N MET A 321 -101.17 -11.95 -59.11
CA MET A 321 -100.16 -13.00 -59.06
C MET A 321 -98.78 -12.33 -59.09
N ASP A 322 -98.19 -12.13 -57.91
CA ASP A 322 -96.75 -11.95 -57.72
C ASP A 322 -96.15 -13.27 -57.22
N GLY A 323 -95.07 -13.69 -57.86
CA GLY A 323 -94.61 -15.07 -57.98
C GLY A 323 -93.85 -15.64 -56.78
N LYS A 324 -94.32 -15.45 -55.53
CA LYS A 324 -93.62 -16.08 -54.39
C LYS A 324 -94.44 -16.59 -53.19
N ASN A 325 -95.75 -16.82 -53.30
CA ASN A 325 -96.50 -17.79 -52.46
C ASN A 325 -97.99 -17.94 -52.93
N PRO A 326 -98.45 -19.11 -53.41
CA PRO A 326 -99.84 -19.30 -53.86
C PRO A 326 -100.78 -19.71 -52.71
N VAL A 327 -101.77 -18.87 -52.37
CA VAL A 327 -102.86 -19.25 -51.47
C VAL A 327 -104.18 -19.24 -52.24
N ASN A 328 -104.72 -20.44 -52.49
CA ASN A 328 -106.02 -20.64 -53.13
C ASN A 328 -107.12 -20.54 -52.05
N LEU A 329 -107.95 -19.50 -52.15
CA LEU A 329 -108.98 -19.08 -51.18
C LEU A 329 -110.25 -19.94 -51.18
N PHE A 330 -110.18 -21.21 -51.59
CA PHE A 330 -111.35 -22.09 -51.63
C PHE A 330 -111.52 -23.00 -50.40
N ASN A 331 -110.59 -22.96 -49.44
CA ASN A 331 -110.73 -23.64 -48.16
C ASN A 331 -110.48 -22.68 -46.99
N ALA A 332 -111.54 -22.43 -46.23
CA ALA A 332 -111.53 -22.29 -44.78
C ALA A 332 -110.52 -21.28 -44.17
N ALA A 333 -110.88 -20.02 -43.94
CA ALA A 333 -111.79 -19.63 -42.85
C ALA A 333 -111.41 -20.13 -41.43
N ASN A 334 -110.21 -20.70 -41.21
CA ASN A 334 -109.78 -21.24 -39.90
C ASN A 334 -108.41 -20.72 -39.38
N GLY A 335 -107.74 -19.80 -40.08
CA GLY A 335 -106.46 -19.21 -39.61
C GLY A 335 -106.57 -17.85 -38.92
N PHE A 336 -107.79 -17.32 -38.78
CA PHE A 336 -108.08 -16.14 -37.98
C PHE A 336 -108.02 -16.58 -36.52
N LEU A 337 -106.81 -16.60 -35.91
CA LEU A 337 -106.52 -16.44 -34.46
C LEU A 337 -105.11 -16.96 -34.13
N GLY A 338 -104.20 -16.02 -33.80
CA GLY A 338 -103.20 -16.24 -32.75
C GLY A 338 -101.80 -16.71 -33.15
N GLY A 339 -100.79 -16.00 -32.63
CA GLY A 339 -99.61 -16.68 -32.09
C GLY A 339 -98.28 -16.46 -32.81
N SER A 340 -97.70 -15.28 -32.59
CA SER A 340 -96.34 -15.08 -32.07
C SER A 340 -95.20 -16.04 -32.44
N GLN A 341 -94.12 -15.36 -32.87
CA GLN A 341 -92.74 -15.48 -32.38
C GLN A 341 -91.72 -16.39 -33.08
N ALA A 342 -90.62 -15.70 -33.40
CA ALA A 342 -89.24 -16.05 -33.11
C ALA A 342 -88.58 -17.16 -33.93
N GLY A 343 -87.60 -16.72 -34.72
CA GLY A 343 -86.24 -16.89 -34.23
C GLY A 343 -85.31 -17.70 -35.13
N ILE A 344 -84.21 -17.03 -35.49
CA ILE A 344 -82.83 -17.52 -35.50
C ILE A 344 -82.45 -18.46 -36.66
N ALA A 345 -81.48 -17.99 -37.47
CA ALA A 345 -80.16 -18.64 -37.61
C ALA A 345 -79.30 -17.82 -38.59
N ASP A 346 -78.38 -17.04 -38.04
CA ASP A 346 -77.14 -16.66 -38.70
C ASP A 346 -76.00 -17.50 -38.11
N GLN A 347 -75.02 -17.79 -38.97
CA GLN A 347 -73.82 -18.60 -38.75
C GLN A 347 -72.80 -17.96 -37.83
#